data_AF-A0A5B7K9D0-F1
#
_entry.id   AF-A0A5B7K9D0-F1
#
_cell.length_a   1.000
_cell.length_b   1.000
_cell.length_c   1.000
_cell.angle_alpha   90.00
_cell.angle_beta   90.00
_cell.angle_gamma   90.00
#
_symmetry.space_group_name_H-M   'P 1'
#
loop_
_entity.id
_entity.type
_entity.pdbx_description
1 polymer ?
#
loop_
_entity_poly.entity_id
_entity_poly.type
_entity_poly.pdbx_seq_one_letter_code
_entity_poly.pdbx_strand_id
1 'polypeptide(L)'
;MCPEHGSRLAFWCVSCETAACGECLFDRHPRPAHDLIRLQDQLHTLQERMRIRAVRLVSQLVSAAEENVAEVRAALVVVVEYLRQRKVLDDLARRARTAREAAKAARDYGDVTSVRDTIDAIQRDFEEAAITTTNRVCVSDPPSLSHSSSSSFSSSSSSSSPSSPSTSMGSSPVEDPHPKSVRDLHLSQEMTLVRPAPTNEPQVPDKHSLLSPASPQASATPLTSPPLPPATLAWSSPPMDAPNTPSPPPGKAFVLRPDTRPVQAPSREVLNER
;
A
#
# COMPACT_ATOMS: atom_id res chain seq x y z
N MET A 1 22.32 32.39 18.31
CA MET A 1 23.62 33.11 18.44
C MET A 1 24.70 32.09 18.78
N CYS A 2 25.96 32.38 18.49
CA CYS A 2 27.08 31.57 18.97
C CYS A 2 27.11 31.64 20.51
N PRO A 3 27.22 30.50 21.22
CA PRO A 3 27.21 30.50 22.68
C PRO A 3 28.46 31.14 23.30
N GLU A 4 29.57 31.18 22.58
CA GLU A 4 30.87 31.65 23.10
C GLU A 4 31.11 33.13 22.80
N HIS A 5 30.82 33.53 21.56
CA HIS A 5 31.13 34.87 21.06
C HIS A 5 29.91 35.80 21.04
N GLY A 6 28.71 35.28 21.27
CA GLY A 6 27.45 36.04 21.18
C GLY A 6 27.08 36.51 19.77
N SER A 7 27.96 36.34 18.78
CA SER A 7 27.75 36.78 17.40
C SER A 7 26.92 35.79 16.57
N ARG A 8 26.39 36.25 15.43
CA ARG A 8 25.47 35.46 14.58
C ARG A 8 26.20 34.31 13.88
N LEU A 9 25.57 33.14 13.84
CA LEU A 9 26.04 32.00 13.03
C LEU A 9 25.79 32.29 11.55
N ALA A 10 26.84 32.27 10.75
CA ALA A 10 26.80 32.61 9.33
C ALA A 10 27.45 31.54 8.43
N PHE A 11 28.21 30.63 9.02
CA PHE A 11 28.98 29.62 8.32
C PHE A 11 28.61 28.23 8.81
N TRP A 12 28.85 27.24 7.96
CA TRP A 12 28.74 25.82 8.27
C TRP A 12 30.08 25.16 8.02
N CYS A 13 30.62 24.47 9.02
CA CYS A 13 31.81 23.64 8.86
C CYS A 13 31.38 22.25 8.38
N VAL A 14 31.77 21.89 7.15
CA VAL A 14 31.43 20.59 6.55
C VAL A 14 32.15 19.47 7.29
N SER A 15 33.41 19.67 7.70
CA SER A 15 34.22 18.67 8.39
C SER A 15 33.69 18.34 9.79
N CYS A 16 33.14 19.33 10.50
CA CYS A 16 32.60 19.13 11.86
C CYS A 16 31.09 18.94 11.89
N GLU A 17 30.40 19.15 10.76
CA GLU A 17 28.93 19.16 10.66
C GLU A 17 28.26 20.11 11.67
N THR A 18 28.82 21.30 11.86
CA THR A 18 28.32 22.30 12.81
C THR A 18 28.26 23.72 12.23
N ALA A 19 27.35 24.53 12.75
CA ALA A 19 27.26 25.95 12.41
C ALA A 19 28.24 26.79 13.25
N ALA A 20 28.89 27.78 12.62
CA ALA A 20 29.91 28.62 13.23
C ALA A 20 29.66 30.13 12.96
N CYS A 21 30.07 30.98 13.90
CA CYS A 21 30.21 32.42 13.67
C CYS A 21 31.61 32.73 13.10
N GLY A 22 31.84 33.99 12.71
CA GLY A 22 33.13 34.42 12.13
C GLY A 22 34.33 34.19 13.06
N GLU A 23 34.18 34.39 14.36
CA GLU A 23 35.25 34.21 15.36
C GLU A 23 35.63 32.73 15.52
N CYS A 24 34.64 31.83 15.60
CA CYS A 24 34.88 30.39 15.66
C CYS A 24 35.68 29.84 14.47
N LEU A 25 35.66 30.52 13.31
CA LEU A 25 36.42 30.09 12.14
C LEU A 25 37.93 30.20 12.36
N PHE A 26 38.37 31.18 13.15
CA PHE A 26 39.81 31.39 13.40
C PHE A 26 40.30 30.53 14.55
N ASP A 27 39.51 30.41 15.61
CA ASP A 27 39.94 29.74 16.83
C ASP A 27 39.81 28.21 16.76
N ARG A 28 38.70 27.72 16.18
CA ARG A 28 38.33 26.30 16.24
C ARG A 28 38.27 25.60 14.90
N HIS A 29 38.00 26.34 13.83
CA HIS A 29 37.87 25.78 12.49
C HIS A 29 38.84 26.43 11.48
N PRO A 30 40.14 26.52 11.78
CA PRO A 30 41.08 27.21 10.92
C PRO A 30 41.22 26.47 9.58
N ARG A 31 41.26 27.25 8.50
CA ARG A 31 41.68 26.74 7.19
C ARG A 31 43.20 26.47 7.21
N PRO A 32 43.67 25.45 6.47
CA PRO A 32 42.93 24.61 5.52
C PRO A 32 42.31 23.34 6.12
N ALA A 33 42.44 23.09 7.43
CA ALA A 33 42.01 21.83 8.05
C ALA A 33 40.50 21.60 8.00
N HIS A 34 39.71 22.68 7.95
CA HIS A 34 38.25 22.64 7.89
C HIS A 34 37.72 23.23 6.59
N ASP A 35 36.74 22.54 5.99
CA ASP A 35 35.98 23.08 4.88
C ASP A 35 34.77 23.87 5.38
N LEU A 36 34.60 25.08 4.88
CA LEU A 36 33.67 26.08 5.38
C LEU A 36 32.83 26.63 4.23
N ILE A 37 31.51 26.53 4.37
CA ILE A 37 30.53 27.07 3.43
C ILE A 37 29.60 28.06 4.12
N ARG A 38 28.88 28.89 3.37
CA ARG A 38 27.86 29.77 3.95
C ARG A 38 26.72 28.91 4.50
N LEU A 39 26.25 29.25 5.70
CA LEU A 39 25.19 28.50 6.36
C LEU A 39 23.91 28.48 5.52
N GLN A 40 23.59 29.58 4.84
CA GLN A 40 22.41 29.69 3.98
C GLN A 40 22.45 28.70 2.80
N ASP A 41 23.62 28.52 2.18
CA ASP A 41 23.80 27.60 1.05
C ASP A 41 23.65 26.15 1.50
N GLN A 42 24.18 25.82 2.69
CA GLN A 42 23.99 24.51 3.30
C GLN A 42 22.53 24.24 3.64
N LEU A 43 21.83 25.23 4.23
CA LEU A 43 20.41 25.10 4.54
C LEU A 43 19.57 24.89 3.28
N HIS A 44 19.83 25.62 2.21
CA HIS A 44 19.18 25.43 0.91
C HIS A 44 19.44 24.02 0.36
N THR A 45 20.69 23.55 0.44
CA THR A 45 21.07 22.19 0.02
C THR A 45 20.34 21.12 0.84
N LEU A 46 20.24 21.29 2.16
CA LEU A 46 19.51 20.37 3.03
C LEU A 46 18.02 20.38 2.74
N GLN A 47 17.42 21.56 2.52
CA GLN A 47 16.02 21.70 2.14
C GLN A 47 15.72 20.97 0.82
N GLU A 48 16.57 21.15 -0.20
CA GLU A 48 16.38 20.47 -1.49
C GLU A 48 16.54 18.95 -1.35
N ARG A 49 17.53 18.46 -0.59
CA ARG A 49 17.67 17.03 -0.30
C ARG A 49 16.45 16.47 0.43
N MET A 50 15.92 17.19 1.42
CA MET A 50 14.71 16.80 2.13
C MET A 50 13.50 16.77 1.20
N ARG A 51 13.36 17.77 0.32
CA ARG A 51 12.29 17.84 -0.69
C ARG A 51 12.33 16.64 -1.63
N ILE A 52 13.50 16.33 -2.18
CA ILE A 52 13.69 15.16 -3.07
C ILE A 52 13.33 13.86 -2.33
N ARG A 53 13.78 13.68 -1.09
CA ARG A 53 13.44 12.51 -0.27
C ARG A 53 11.95 12.41 0.01
N ALA A 54 11.30 13.52 0.34
CA ALA A 54 9.86 13.57 0.58
C ALA A 54 9.06 13.19 -0.68
N VAL A 55 9.41 13.76 -1.84
CA VAL A 55 8.77 13.44 -3.12
C VAL A 55 8.94 11.95 -3.45
N ARG A 56 10.14 11.40 -3.27
CA ARG A 56 10.39 9.97 -3.49
C ARG A 56 9.54 9.09 -2.56
N LEU A 57 9.45 9.44 -1.29
CA LEU A 57 8.65 8.68 -0.31
C LEU A 57 7.16 8.74 -0.66
N VAL A 58 6.64 9.90 -1.04
CA VAL A 58 5.25 10.05 -1.49
C VAL A 58 4.99 9.20 -2.74
N SER A 59 5.89 9.23 -3.72
CA SER A 59 5.77 8.40 -4.93
C SER A 59 5.77 6.90 -4.61
N GLN A 60 6.60 6.44 -3.68
CA GLN A 60 6.61 5.04 -3.23
C GLN A 60 5.31 4.66 -2.52
N LEU A 61 4.77 5.54 -1.66
CA LEU A 61 3.49 5.30 -0.98
C LEU A 61 2.33 5.25 -1.97
N VAL A 62 2.31 6.12 -2.99
CA VAL A 62 1.28 6.11 -4.03
C VAL A 62 1.36 4.83 -4.85
N SER A 63 2.55 4.42 -5.30
CA SER A 63 2.74 3.17 -6.05
C SER A 63 2.26 1.95 -5.25
N ALA A 64 2.65 1.85 -3.98
CA ALA A 64 2.21 0.76 -3.11
C ALA A 64 0.69 0.78 -2.88
N ALA A 65 0.08 1.97 -2.76
CA ALA A 65 -1.37 2.08 -2.63
C ALA A 65 -2.09 1.62 -3.91
N GLU A 66 -1.58 1.97 -5.10
CA GLU A 66 -2.13 1.53 -6.38
C GLU A 66 -2.05 0.02 -6.57
N GLU A 67 -0.91 -0.59 -6.23
CA GLU A 67 -0.72 -2.05 -6.25
C GLU A 67 -1.71 -2.76 -5.32
N ASN A 68 -1.83 -2.30 -4.07
CA ASN A 68 -2.78 -2.87 -3.10
C ASN A 68 -4.24 -2.74 -3.60
N VAL A 69 -4.60 -1.60 -4.19
CA VAL A 69 -5.95 -1.40 -4.74
C VAL A 69 -6.19 -2.34 -5.94
N ALA A 70 -5.19 -2.55 -6.78
CA ALA A 70 -5.28 -3.49 -7.90
C ALA A 70 -5.48 -4.93 -7.41
N GLU A 71 -4.74 -5.37 -6.39
CA GLU A 71 -4.89 -6.70 -5.79
C GLU A 71 -6.27 -6.89 -5.17
N VAL A 72 -6.76 -5.91 -4.40
CA VAL A 72 -8.10 -5.95 -3.80
C VAL A 72 -9.18 -6.00 -4.89
N ARG A 73 -9.04 -5.23 -5.97
CA ARG A 73 -9.96 -5.29 -7.11
C ARG A 73 -9.98 -6.66 -7.76
N ALA A 74 -8.80 -7.26 -8.01
CA ALA A 74 -8.70 -8.60 -8.57
C ALA A 74 -9.36 -9.65 -7.66
N ALA A 75 -9.11 -9.59 -6.35
CA ALA A 75 -9.75 -10.47 -5.38
C ALA A 75 -11.27 -10.30 -5.35
N LEU A 76 -11.79 -9.07 -5.43
CA LEU A 76 -13.23 -8.81 -5.48
C LEU A 76 -13.89 -9.41 -6.72
N VAL A 77 -13.25 -9.36 -7.88
CA VAL A 77 -13.76 -10.02 -9.10
C VAL A 77 -13.91 -11.53 -8.89
N VAL A 78 -12.91 -12.17 -8.26
CA VAL A 78 -12.97 -13.60 -7.94
C VAL A 78 -14.11 -13.91 -6.96
N VAL A 79 -14.28 -13.10 -5.92
CA VAL A 79 -15.38 -13.28 -4.95
C VAL A 79 -16.75 -13.12 -5.61
N VAL A 80 -16.92 -12.13 -6.50
CA VAL A 80 -18.18 -11.92 -7.24
C VAL A 80 -18.49 -13.12 -8.12
N GLU A 81 -17.51 -13.66 -8.84
CA GLU A 81 -17.73 -14.86 -9.66
C GLU A 81 -18.06 -16.08 -8.79
N TYR A 82 -17.39 -16.25 -7.65
CA TYR A 82 -17.72 -17.30 -6.68
C TYR A 82 -19.16 -17.20 -6.16
N LEU A 83 -19.63 -15.98 -5.84
CA LEU A 83 -21.01 -15.75 -5.41
C LEU A 83 -22.01 -16.03 -6.54
N ARG A 84 -21.66 -15.71 -7.79
CA ARG A 84 -22.47 -16.04 -8.98
C ARG A 84 -22.62 -17.54 -9.14
N GLN A 85 -21.51 -18.27 -9.07
CA GLN A 85 -21.48 -19.74 -9.13
C GLN A 85 -22.28 -20.37 -7.98
N ARG A 86 -22.13 -19.86 -6.75
CA ARG A 86 -22.90 -20.32 -5.59
C ARG A 86 -24.41 -20.16 -5.80
N LYS A 87 -24.86 -19.04 -6.35
CA LYS A 87 -26.29 -18.81 -6.64
C LYS A 87 -26.83 -19.85 -7.63
N VAL A 88 -26.07 -20.15 -8.68
CA VAL A 88 -26.44 -21.20 -9.67
C VAL A 88 -26.56 -22.57 -8.98
N LEU A 89 -25.62 -22.91 -8.09
CA LEU A 89 -25.66 -24.14 -7.31
C LEU A 89 -26.87 -24.21 -6.36
N ASP A 90 -27.19 -23.11 -5.67
CA ASP A 90 -28.34 -23.04 -4.76
C ASP A 90 -29.66 -23.22 -5.53
N ASP A 91 -29.77 -22.67 -6.73
CA ASP A 91 -30.93 -22.81 -7.61
C ASP A 91 -31.04 -24.23 -8.19
N LEU A 92 -29.93 -24.85 -8.62
CA LEU A 92 -29.88 -26.26 -9.02
C LEU A 92 -30.30 -27.18 -7.86
N ALA A 93 -29.75 -26.96 -6.65
CA ALA A 93 -30.08 -27.75 -5.48
C ALA A 93 -31.57 -27.63 -5.10
N ARG A 94 -32.16 -26.43 -5.27
CA ARG A 94 -33.59 -26.21 -5.07
C ARG A 94 -34.43 -27.00 -6.06
N ARG A 95 -34.09 -26.94 -7.36
CA ARG A 95 -34.78 -27.71 -8.40
C ARG A 95 -34.67 -29.21 -8.20
N ALA A 96 -33.50 -29.70 -7.80
CA ALA A 96 -33.29 -31.11 -7.48
C ALA A 96 -34.17 -31.57 -6.31
N ARG A 97 -34.33 -30.74 -5.26
CA ARG A 97 -35.27 -31.04 -4.16
C ARG A 97 -36.72 -31.11 -4.66
N THR A 98 -37.16 -30.16 -5.48
CA THR A 98 -38.51 -30.17 -6.06
C THR A 98 -38.75 -31.41 -6.93
N ALA A 99 -37.81 -31.76 -7.81
CA ALA A 99 -37.88 -32.95 -8.65
C ALA A 99 -37.95 -34.23 -7.80
N ARG A 100 -37.20 -34.29 -6.69
CA ARG A 100 -37.25 -35.42 -5.74
C ARG A 100 -38.61 -35.54 -5.06
N GLU A 101 -39.23 -34.45 -4.64
CA GLU A 101 -40.58 -34.51 -4.05
C GLU A 101 -41.65 -34.89 -5.09
N ALA A 102 -41.53 -34.38 -6.32
CA ALA A 102 -42.39 -34.80 -7.43
C ALA A 102 -42.24 -36.30 -7.74
N ALA A 103 -41.02 -36.82 -7.73
CA ALA A 103 -40.74 -38.25 -7.92
C ALA A 103 -41.43 -39.14 -6.87
N LYS A 104 -41.51 -38.68 -5.61
CA LYS A 104 -42.22 -39.40 -4.54
C LYS A 104 -43.74 -39.35 -4.71
N ALA A 105 -44.25 -38.28 -5.31
CA ALA A 105 -45.68 -38.06 -5.49
C ALA A 105 -46.24 -38.68 -6.78
N ALA A 106 -45.37 -39.03 -7.74
CA ALA A 106 -45.73 -39.61 -9.03
C ALA A 106 -46.55 -40.89 -8.88
N ARG A 107 -47.70 -40.97 -9.57
CA ARG A 107 -48.59 -42.13 -9.52
C ARG A 107 -48.77 -42.82 -10.85
N ASP A 108 -48.49 -42.12 -11.95
CA ASP A 108 -48.60 -42.65 -13.30
C ASP A 108 -47.27 -42.56 -14.06
N TYR A 109 -47.25 -43.18 -15.24
CA TYR A 109 -46.08 -43.16 -16.10
C TYR A 109 -45.76 -41.74 -16.62
N GLY A 110 -46.77 -40.90 -16.79
CA GLY A 110 -46.62 -39.51 -17.25
C GLY A 110 -45.83 -38.66 -16.27
N ASP A 111 -46.19 -38.74 -14.98
CA ASP A 111 -45.49 -38.10 -13.86
C ASP A 111 -44.02 -38.52 -13.82
N VAL A 112 -43.76 -39.83 -13.97
CA VAL A 112 -42.39 -40.37 -13.97
C VAL A 112 -41.58 -39.83 -15.15
N THR A 113 -42.16 -39.75 -16.35
CA THR A 113 -41.48 -39.16 -17.51
C THR A 113 -41.20 -37.67 -17.32
N SER A 114 -42.14 -36.91 -16.74
CA SER A 114 -41.94 -35.48 -16.45
C SER A 114 -40.83 -35.24 -15.42
N VAL A 115 -40.76 -36.07 -14.38
CA VAL A 115 -39.67 -36.04 -13.40
C VAL A 115 -38.33 -36.36 -14.06
N ARG A 116 -38.28 -37.36 -14.94
CA ARG A 116 -37.07 -37.71 -15.70
C ARG A 116 -36.59 -36.54 -16.55
N ASP A 117 -37.49 -35.92 -17.32
CA ASP A 117 -37.14 -34.76 -18.17
C ASP A 117 -36.60 -33.59 -17.33
N THR A 118 -37.14 -33.40 -16.12
CA THR A 118 -36.65 -32.38 -15.18
C THR A 118 -35.25 -32.72 -14.66
N ILE A 119 -34.96 -33.98 -14.36
CA ILE A 119 -33.63 -34.44 -13.94
C ILE A 119 -32.63 -34.25 -15.08
N ASP A 120 -32.98 -34.65 -16.30
CA ASP A 120 -32.14 -34.48 -17.49
C ASP A 120 -31.85 -33.00 -17.77
N ALA A 121 -32.83 -32.12 -17.53
CA ALA A 121 -32.63 -30.66 -17.61
C ALA A 121 -31.69 -30.12 -16.53
N ILE A 122 -31.82 -30.57 -15.27
CA ILE A 122 -30.91 -30.18 -14.18
C ILE A 122 -29.48 -30.62 -14.49
N GLN A 123 -29.30 -31.83 -15.02
CA GLN A 123 -27.99 -32.36 -15.38
C GLN A 123 -27.34 -31.54 -16.49
N ARG A 124 -28.09 -31.22 -17.55
CA ARG A 124 -27.63 -30.35 -18.64
C ARG A 124 -27.21 -28.98 -18.12
N ASP A 125 -28.03 -28.36 -17.26
CA ASP A 125 -27.72 -27.05 -16.69
C ASP A 125 -26.50 -27.09 -15.76
N PHE A 126 -26.27 -28.20 -15.05
CA PHE A 126 -25.08 -28.39 -14.23
C PHE A 126 -23.81 -28.49 -15.09
N GLU A 127 -23.88 -29.22 -16.21
CA GLU A 127 -22.78 -29.35 -17.18
C GLU A 127 -22.51 -28.01 -17.90
N GLU A 128 -23.56 -27.29 -18.33
CA GLU A 128 -23.47 -25.99 -19.00
C GLU A 128 -22.98 -24.88 -18.07
N ALA A 129 -23.37 -24.91 -16.79
CA ALA A 129 -22.86 -23.96 -15.80
C ALA A 129 -21.33 -23.99 -15.71
N ALA A 130 -20.68 -25.02 -16.28
CA ALA A 130 -19.25 -25.16 -16.45
C ALA A 130 -18.54 -24.71 -15.18
N ILE A 131 -19.12 -25.12 -14.04
CA ILE A 131 -18.65 -24.79 -12.71
C ILE A 131 -17.31 -25.46 -12.70
N THR A 132 -16.31 -24.67 -13.05
CA THR A 132 -14.93 -25.05 -13.03
C THR A 132 -14.73 -25.29 -11.56
N THR A 133 -14.85 -26.56 -11.15
CA THR A 133 -14.31 -27.08 -9.91
C THR A 133 -12.84 -26.81 -10.06
N THR A 134 -12.50 -25.55 -9.77
CA THR A 134 -11.17 -25.00 -9.87
C THR A 134 -10.51 -25.69 -8.71
N ASN A 135 -9.90 -26.81 -9.06
CA ASN A 135 -9.09 -27.63 -8.21
C ASN A 135 -8.29 -26.71 -7.30
N ARG A 136 -8.46 -26.91 -6.00
CA ARG A 136 -7.58 -26.45 -4.93
C ARG A 136 -6.93 -25.11 -5.27
N VAL A 137 -7.55 -24.02 -4.83
CA VAL A 137 -6.75 -22.88 -4.39
C VAL A 137 -5.79 -23.46 -3.35
N CYS A 138 -4.59 -23.86 -3.77
CA CYS A 138 -3.45 -24.02 -2.90
C CYS A 138 -3.22 -22.62 -2.37
N VAL A 139 -3.91 -22.31 -1.26
CA VAL A 139 -3.51 -21.25 -0.35
C VAL A 139 -2.09 -21.63 0.01
N SER A 140 -1.14 -21.06 -0.73
CA SER A 140 0.26 -21.21 -0.42
C SER A 140 0.40 -20.63 0.97
N ASP A 141 0.80 -21.47 1.92
CA ASP A 141 0.90 -21.10 3.32
C ASP A 141 1.64 -19.76 3.44
N PRO A 142 1.15 -18.81 4.26
CA PRO A 142 1.91 -17.60 4.53
C PRO A 142 3.31 -18.01 5.02
N PRO A 143 4.39 -17.38 4.53
CA PRO A 143 5.76 -17.78 4.83
C PRO A 143 5.91 -17.89 6.35
N SER A 144 6.10 -19.12 6.82
CA SER A 144 6.25 -19.42 8.23
C SER A 144 7.46 -18.65 8.73
N LEU A 145 7.22 -17.66 9.58
CA LEU A 145 8.26 -16.99 10.36
C LEU A 145 8.94 -18.05 11.22
N SER A 146 10.05 -18.57 10.72
CA SER A 146 10.93 -19.47 11.46
C SER A 146 11.56 -18.69 12.61
N HIS A 147 10.96 -18.84 13.79
CA HIS A 147 11.59 -18.47 15.04
C HIS A 147 12.82 -19.36 15.24
N SER A 148 14.00 -18.80 14.96
CA SER A 148 15.29 -19.37 15.34
C SER A 148 15.39 -19.41 16.87
N SER A 149 15.00 -20.54 17.44
CA SER A 149 15.23 -20.86 18.85
C SER A 149 16.70 -21.24 19.01
N SER A 150 17.50 -20.31 19.51
CA SER A 150 18.87 -20.58 19.96
C SER A 150 18.85 -20.90 21.45
N SER A 151 18.89 -22.18 21.78
CA SER A 151 19.24 -22.64 23.12
C SER A 151 19.93 -23.99 23.02
N SER A 152 21.24 -24.02 23.31
CA SER A 152 21.93 -25.16 23.91
C SER A 152 23.32 -24.73 24.38
N PHE A 153 23.39 -24.44 25.67
CA PHE A 153 24.59 -24.65 26.47
C PHE A 153 24.94 -26.14 26.48
N SER A 154 26.20 -26.49 26.27
CA SER A 154 26.84 -27.67 26.87
C SER A 154 28.34 -27.51 26.81
N SER A 155 28.96 -27.53 27.99
CA SER A 155 30.40 -27.58 28.21
C SER A 155 30.84 -29.03 28.42
N SER A 156 32.10 -29.30 28.09
CA SER A 156 33.06 -30.20 28.78
C SER A 156 33.60 -31.42 28.00
N SER A 157 34.93 -31.36 27.79
CA SER A 157 35.98 -32.37 28.05
C SER A 157 36.17 -33.64 27.19
N SER A 158 37.26 -33.57 26.39
CA SER A 158 38.43 -34.48 26.29
C SER A 158 38.29 -36.01 26.20
N SER A 159 38.82 -36.60 25.11
CA SER A 159 39.82 -37.70 25.15
C SER A 159 40.36 -38.07 23.75
N SER A 160 41.55 -38.65 23.75
CA SER A 160 42.55 -38.79 22.70
C SER A 160 42.39 -40.01 21.76
N SER A 161 42.60 -39.75 20.45
CA SER A 161 43.49 -40.50 19.52
C SER A 161 43.00 -41.84 18.89
N PRO A 162 43.73 -42.43 17.90
CA PRO A 162 43.36 -42.38 16.48
C PRO A 162 43.23 -43.78 15.84
N SER A 163 42.74 -43.88 14.59
CA SER A 163 43.14 -44.86 13.54
C SER A 163 42.23 -44.77 12.30
N SER A 164 42.84 -44.71 11.12
CA SER A 164 42.24 -44.81 9.78
C SER A 164 42.00 -46.28 9.38
N PRO A 165 41.71 -46.67 8.10
CA PRO A 165 41.00 -46.03 6.98
C PRO A 165 39.95 -46.97 6.30
N SER A 166 39.31 -46.46 5.23
CA SER A 166 38.89 -47.18 4.00
C SER A 166 37.40 -47.46 3.76
N THR A 167 37.05 -47.48 2.45
CA THR A 167 35.81 -47.96 1.78
C THR A 167 34.76 -46.87 1.55
N SER A 168 34.72 -46.18 0.40
CA SER A 168 34.29 -46.58 -0.95
C SER A 168 32.77 -46.82 -1.11
N MET A 169 32.28 -46.41 -2.29
CA MET A 169 30.94 -46.59 -2.88
C MET A 169 29.90 -45.50 -2.63
N GLY A 170 29.78 -44.62 -3.64
CA GLY A 170 28.53 -44.43 -4.37
C GLY A 170 27.40 -43.69 -3.69
N SER A 171 27.27 -42.40 -3.99
CA SER A 171 26.01 -41.65 -3.82
C SER A 171 25.77 -40.74 -5.01
N SER A 172 24.60 -40.93 -5.59
CA SER A 172 24.00 -40.26 -6.74
C SER A 172 24.04 -38.72 -6.67
N PRO A 173 24.04 -38.03 -7.83
CA PRO A 173 23.82 -36.60 -7.85
C PRO A 173 22.38 -36.30 -7.40
N VAL A 174 22.25 -35.61 -6.27
CA VAL A 174 21.01 -34.95 -5.88
C VAL A 174 20.91 -33.70 -6.75
N GLU A 175 20.00 -33.72 -7.73
CA GLU A 175 19.59 -32.52 -8.44
C GLU A 175 18.91 -31.57 -7.45
N ASP A 176 19.49 -30.39 -7.27
CA ASP A 176 18.87 -29.24 -6.61
C ASP A 176 17.61 -28.81 -7.39
N PRO A 177 16.41 -28.83 -6.78
CA PRO A 177 15.25 -28.21 -7.39
C PRO A 177 15.37 -26.69 -7.25
N HIS A 178 15.89 -26.05 -8.30
CA HIS A 178 15.70 -24.62 -8.52
C HIS A 178 14.19 -24.30 -8.41
N PRO A 179 13.77 -23.35 -7.54
CA PRO A 179 12.40 -22.90 -7.54
C PRO A 179 12.14 -22.18 -8.86
N LYS A 180 11.25 -22.76 -9.66
CA LYS A 180 10.74 -22.15 -10.89
C LYS A 180 10.17 -20.77 -10.54
N SER A 181 10.82 -19.74 -11.05
CA SER A 181 10.33 -18.37 -11.09
C SER A 181 8.93 -18.36 -11.73
N VAL A 182 7.90 -18.23 -10.91
CA VAL A 182 6.53 -17.96 -11.36
C VAL A 182 6.45 -16.47 -11.70
N ARG A 183 7.06 -16.10 -12.83
CA ARG A 183 6.69 -14.90 -13.57
C ARG A 183 6.05 -15.39 -14.86
N ASP A 184 5.00 -14.67 -15.27
CA ASP A 184 4.18 -14.88 -16.47
C ASP A 184 2.88 -15.68 -16.27
N LEU A 185 2.02 -15.16 -15.38
CA LEU A 185 0.59 -15.07 -15.71
C LEU A 185 0.35 -13.68 -16.31
N HIS A 186 0.72 -13.54 -17.58
CA HIS A 186 0.28 -12.43 -18.42
C HIS A 186 -1.21 -12.64 -18.71
N LEU A 187 -2.08 -12.15 -17.82
CA LEU A 187 -3.48 -11.93 -18.14
C LEU A 187 -3.55 -10.65 -18.98
N SER A 188 -3.42 -10.80 -20.29
CA SER A 188 -3.72 -9.73 -21.25
C SER A 188 -5.21 -9.43 -21.20
N GLN A 189 -5.63 -8.62 -20.22
CA GLN A 189 -6.94 -8.00 -20.21
C GLN A 189 -6.75 -6.53 -20.57
N GLU A 190 -6.86 -6.24 -21.86
CA GLU A 190 -6.96 -4.88 -22.38
C GLU A 190 -8.22 -4.22 -21.78
N MET A 191 -8.08 -3.57 -20.62
CA MET A 191 -9.05 -2.57 -20.20
C MET A 191 -8.71 -1.28 -20.92
N THR A 192 -9.39 -1.04 -22.03
CA THR A 192 -9.44 0.25 -22.73
C THR A 192 -9.88 1.31 -21.73
N LEU A 193 -8.90 2.04 -21.17
CA LEU A 193 -9.14 3.21 -20.34
C LEU A 193 -9.77 4.28 -21.24
N VAL A 194 -11.09 4.43 -21.16
CA VAL A 194 -11.80 5.52 -21.82
C VAL A 194 -11.32 6.83 -21.18
N ARG A 195 -10.37 7.47 -21.85
CA ARG A 195 -9.86 8.80 -21.51
C ARG A 195 -11.01 9.80 -21.67
N PRO A 196 -11.43 10.52 -20.61
CA PRO A 196 -12.44 11.56 -20.76
C PRO A 196 -11.92 12.64 -21.73
N ALA A 197 -12.78 13.01 -22.68
CA ALA A 197 -12.49 14.01 -23.69
C ALA A 197 -12.11 15.35 -23.03
N PRO A 198 -11.12 16.10 -23.56
CA PRO A 198 -10.81 17.42 -23.07
C PRO A 198 -12.03 18.33 -23.27
N THR A 199 -12.51 18.90 -22.17
CA THR A 199 -13.51 19.97 -22.17
C THR A 199 -12.91 21.18 -22.87
N ASN A 200 -13.41 21.50 -24.06
CA ASN A 200 -13.06 22.73 -24.78
C ASN A 200 -13.41 23.93 -23.90
N GLU A 201 -12.39 24.68 -23.47
CA GLU A 201 -12.57 26.04 -22.99
C GLU A 201 -13.01 26.95 -24.16
N PRO A 202 -14.00 27.84 -23.95
CA PRO A 202 -14.41 28.81 -24.97
C PRO A 202 -13.33 29.88 -25.17
N GLN A 203 -12.81 29.94 -26.41
CA GLN A 203 -11.97 31.04 -26.88
C GLN A 203 -12.74 32.37 -26.81
N VAL A 204 -12.17 33.34 -26.08
CA VAL A 204 -12.57 34.75 -26.13
C VAL A 204 -11.98 35.36 -27.41
N PRO A 205 -12.78 36.02 -28.27
CA PRO A 205 -12.25 36.68 -29.46
C PRO A 205 -11.65 38.05 -29.10
N ASP A 206 -10.38 38.22 -29.46
CA ASP A 206 -9.69 39.51 -29.52
C ASP A 206 -10.39 40.46 -30.49
N LYS A 207 -10.70 41.67 -30.02
CA LYS A 207 -11.10 42.80 -30.85
C LYS A 207 -10.08 43.92 -30.72
N HIS A 208 -9.21 44.00 -31.71
CA HIS A 208 -8.56 45.25 -32.11
C HIS A 208 -9.59 46.14 -32.82
N SER A 209 -9.73 47.40 -32.39
CA SER A 209 -10.03 48.53 -33.29
C SER A 209 -9.73 49.87 -32.62
N LEU A 210 -9.16 50.74 -33.45
CA LEU A 210 -8.48 52.00 -33.15
C LEU A 210 -9.44 53.21 -33.24
N LEU A 211 -9.05 54.30 -32.55
CA LEU A 211 -9.26 55.74 -32.84
C LEU A 211 -10.65 56.41 -32.58
N SER A 212 -10.72 57.15 -31.46
CA SER A 212 -11.11 58.58 -31.19
C SER A 212 -12.06 59.39 -32.12
N PRO A 213 -12.59 60.60 -31.74
CA PRO A 213 -12.68 61.31 -30.43
C PRO A 213 -14.06 61.97 -30.12
N ALA A 214 -14.29 62.43 -28.88
CA ALA A 214 -14.87 63.76 -28.51
C ALA A 214 -15.41 63.80 -27.04
N SER A 215 -14.73 64.60 -26.22
CA SER A 215 -15.18 65.60 -25.22
C SER A 215 -16.49 65.48 -24.39
N PRO A 216 -16.54 66.18 -23.23
CA PRO A 216 -17.05 65.64 -21.97
C PRO A 216 -18.41 66.21 -21.56
N GLN A 217 -19.22 65.42 -20.85
CA GLN A 217 -20.18 65.97 -19.89
C GLN A 217 -20.32 65.07 -18.67
N ALA A 218 -20.35 65.75 -17.53
CA ALA A 218 -20.58 65.24 -16.20
C ALA A 218 -21.93 64.51 -16.09
N SER A 219 -21.98 63.48 -15.25
CA SER A 219 -22.97 63.38 -14.17
C SER A 219 -22.66 62.18 -13.28
N ALA A 220 -22.69 62.46 -11.99
CA ALA A 220 -22.49 61.52 -10.91
C ALA A 220 -23.62 60.48 -10.85
N THR A 221 -23.27 59.23 -10.57
CA THR A 221 -24.13 58.31 -9.82
C THR A 221 -23.26 57.26 -9.14
N PRO A 222 -23.29 57.13 -7.81
CA PRO A 222 -22.56 56.07 -7.12
C PRO A 222 -23.31 54.74 -7.30
N LEU A 223 -22.65 53.74 -7.90
CA LEU A 223 -23.14 52.37 -7.87
C LEU A 223 -22.94 51.80 -6.46
N THR A 224 -24.03 51.82 -5.71
CA THR A 224 -24.22 51.05 -4.48
C THR A 224 -24.00 49.57 -4.79
N SER A 225 -22.89 49.02 -4.30
CA SER A 225 -22.67 47.57 -4.29
C SER A 225 -23.60 46.93 -3.26
N PRO A 226 -24.33 45.85 -3.57
CA PRO A 226 -25.12 45.14 -2.56
C PRO A 226 -24.18 44.46 -1.54
N PRO A 227 -24.55 44.43 -0.25
CA PRO A 227 -23.75 43.78 0.77
C PRO A 227 -23.76 42.26 0.56
N LEU A 228 -22.58 41.65 0.53
CA LEU A 228 -22.40 40.21 0.64
C LEU A 228 -22.97 39.74 1.99
N PRO A 229 -23.76 38.65 2.04
CA PRO A 229 -24.19 38.08 3.31
C PRO A 229 -22.98 37.53 4.09
N PRO A 230 -22.98 37.58 5.42
CA PRO A 230 -21.91 37.01 6.21
C PRO A 230 -21.90 35.49 6.05
N ALA A 231 -20.78 34.95 5.57
CA ALA A 231 -20.48 33.53 5.57
C ALA A 231 -20.42 33.03 7.02
N THR A 232 -21.57 32.61 7.53
CA THR A 232 -21.69 31.85 8.78
C THR A 232 -21.43 30.38 8.45
N LEU A 233 -20.14 30.01 8.34
CA LEU A 233 -19.72 28.63 8.50
C LEU A 233 -19.73 28.31 10.00
N ALA A 234 -20.93 28.19 10.56
CA ALA A 234 -21.12 27.54 11.85
C ALA A 234 -20.98 26.02 11.63
N TRP A 235 -19.76 25.52 11.80
CA TRP A 235 -19.49 24.09 11.89
C TRP A 235 -20.00 23.60 13.24
N SER A 236 -21.31 23.41 13.35
CA SER A 236 -21.93 22.77 14.51
C SER A 236 -21.54 21.30 14.50
N SER A 237 -20.59 20.94 15.36
CA SER A 237 -20.30 19.54 15.68
C SER A 237 -21.57 18.93 16.31
N PRO A 238 -22.04 17.76 15.86
CA PRO A 238 -23.14 17.09 16.54
C PRO A 238 -22.71 16.71 17.97
N PRO A 239 -23.61 16.79 18.95
CA PRO A 239 -23.34 16.27 20.28
C PRO A 239 -23.12 14.75 20.17
N MET A 240 -21.89 14.32 20.41
CA MET A 240 -21.58 12.92 20.69
C MET A 240 -22.14 12.61 22.07
N ASP A 241 -23.37 12.11 22.13
CA ASP A 241 -23.85 11.38 23.30
C ASP A 241 -22.98 10.13 23.45
N ALA A 242 -22.06 10.18 24.40
CA ALA A 242 -21.25 9.04 24.78
C ALA A 242 -22.17 7.94 25.33
N PRO A 243 -22.14 6.72 24.79
CA PRO A 243 -22.86 5.61 25.40
C PRO A 243 -22.25 5.35 26.78
N ASN A 244 -23.09 5.48 27.82
CA ASN A 244 -22.81 5.09 29.20
C ASN A 244 -22.25 3.66 29.22
N THR A 245 -20.93 3.55 29.32
CA THR A 245 -20.22 2.29 29.50
C THR A 245 -20.16 2.02 31.00
N PRO A 246 -20.69 0.89 31.50
CA PRO A 246 -20.64 0.58 32.92
C PRO A 246 -19.19 0.42 33.37
N SER A 247 -18.86 1.04 34.50
CA SER A 247 -17.55 0.97 35.12
C SER A 247 -17.13 -0.48 35.39
N PRO A 248 -15.91 -0.90 34.99
CA PRO A 248 -15.41 -2.23 35.30
C PRO A 248 -15.13 -2.36 36.82
N PRO A 249 -15.29 -3.56 37.40
CA PRO A 249 -15.03 -3.80 38.81
C PRO A 249 -13.54 -3.59 39.15
N PRO A 250 -13.22 -3.14 40.37
CA PRO A 250 -11.85 -2.91 40.79
C PRO A 250 -11.14 -4.26 40.97
N GLY A 251 -10.23 -4.60 40.06
CA GLY A 251 -9.48 -5.84 40.19
C GLY A 251 -8.39 -6.04 39.15
N LYS A 252 -7.14 -5.87 39.62
CA LYS A 252 -5.85 -6.26 39.00
C LYS A 252 -5.23 -5.23 38.05
N ALA A 253 -4.23 -4.54 38.59
CA ALA A 253 -3.29 -3.71 37.84
C ALA A 253 -2.58 -4.55 36.77
N PHE A 254 -2.87 -4.24 35.50
CA PHE A 254 -2.12 -4.75 34.36
C PHE A 254 -0.92 -3.83 34.13
N VAL A 255 0.28 -4.32 34.47
CA VAL A 255 1.53 -3.61 34.18
C VAL A 255 1.81 -3.72 32.69
N LEU A 256 1.49 -2.68 31.94
CA LEU A 256 1.95 -2.52 30.56
C LEU A 256 3.44 -2.20 30.59
N ARG A 257 4.29 -3.17 30.22
CA ARG A 257 5.68 -2.93 29.83
C ARG A 257 5.69 -2.38 28.40
N PRO A 258 6.26 -1.19 28.14
CA PRO A 258 6.47 -0.72 26.79
C PRO A 258 7.63 -1.51 26.16
N ASP A 259 7.31 -2.34 25.18
CA ASP A 259 8.28 -3.11 24.40
C ASP A 259 8.84 -2.21 23.28
N THR A 260 9.80 -1.35 23.61
CA THR A 260 10.55 -0.57 22.63
C THR A 260 11.63 -1.46 22.02
N ARG A 261 11.33 -2.10 20.88
CA ARG A 261 12.38 -2.71 20.04
C ARG A 261 12.99 -1.63 19.12
N PRO A 262 14.33 -1.54 19.05
CA PRO A 262 14.98 -0.63 18.12
C PRO A 262 14.83 -1.14 16.68
N VAL A 263 14.45 -0.24 15.78
CA VAL A 263 14.46 -0.48 14.33
C VAL A 263 15.93 -0.57 13.89
N GLN A 264 16.38 -1.77 13.53
CA GLN A 264 17.68 -1.99 12.90
C GLN A 264 17.64 -1.50 11.45
N ALA A 265 18.48 -0.52 11.12
CA ALA A 265 18.69 -0.06 9.75
C ALA A 265 19.41 -1.16 8.93
N PRO A 266 19.07 -1.35 7.65
CA PRO A 266 19.74 -2.33 6.81
C PRO A 266 21.21 -1.94 6.57
N SER A 267 22.10 -2.92 6.81
CA SER A 267 23.52 -2.80 6.52
C SER A 267 23.74 -2.68 5.02
N ARG A 268 24.46 -1.63 4.59
CA ARG A 268 24.95 -1.47 3.23
C ARG A 268 26.02 -2.53 2.96
N GLU A 269 25.72 -3.49 2.10
CA GLU A 269 26.75 -4.30 1.46
C GLU A 269 27.60 -3.42 0.54
N VAL A 270 28.91 -3.53 0.72
CA VAL A 270 29.95 -2.90 -0.06
C VAL A 270 30.06 -3.65 -1.38
N LEU A 271 29.70 -2.99 -2.48
CA LEU A 271 30.04 -3.44 -3.83
C LEU A 271 31.57 -3.36 -3.97
N ASN A 272 32.19 -4.52 -4.15
CA ASN A 272 33.60 -4.66 -4.47
C ASN A 272 33.68 -4.83 -6.01
N GLU A 273 34.07 -3.77 -6.72
CA GLU A 273 34.46 -3.87 -8.13
C GLU A 273 35.92 -4.31 -8.22
N ARG A 274 36.17 -5.34 -9.04
CA ARG A 274 37.46 -5.66 -9.64
C ARG A 274 37.35 -5.43 -11.14
#